data_AF-A0A7X8QW06-F1
#
_entry.id   AF-A0A7X8QW06-F1
#
_cell.length_a   1.000
_cell.length_b   1.000
_cell.length_c   1.000
_cell.angle_alpha   90.00
_cell.angle_beta   90.00
_cell.angle_gamma   90.00
#
_symmetry.space_group_name_H-M   'P 1'
#
loop_
_entity.id
_entity.type
_entity.pdbx_description
1 polymer ?
#
loop_
_entity_poly.entity_id
_entity_poly.type
_entity_poly.pdbx_seq_one_letter_code
_entity_poly.pdbx_strand_id
1 'polypeptide(L)'
;MFKKAVIILLVVFMVVAVGGCGAKERMEEKVAESVVEGLINKAVDGEGKVDLDGDKVSIKGKDGEEFSFGAAEWPESGAAKQIPQLSQGTVVSAMNSDQFCVIILEKVESEDFAQYLEEIKAQGFTNDSYEFTSDSIYSYNASKDENTKISLTYDSESKGVTVNYEISQ
;
A
#
# COMPACT_ATOMS: atom_id res chain seq x y z
N MET A 1 -23.38 -0.49 23.56
CA MET A 1 -22.71 -0.85 22.29
C MET A 1 -23.59 -0.49 21.09
N PHE A 2 -24.84 -0.92 21.02
CA PHE A 2 -25.80 -0.57 19.95
C PHE A 2 -25.99 0.95 19.73
N LYS A 3 -26.11 1.75 20.80
CA LYS A 3 -26.30 3.21 20.69
C LYS A 3 -25.11 3.92 20.01
N LYS A 4 -23.88 3.43 20.20
CA LYS A 4 -22.66 4.00 19.58
C LYS A 4 -22.57 3.62 18.10
N ALA A 5 -22.90 2.37 17.76
CA ALA A 5 -22.97 1.91 16.37
C ALA A 5 -24.05 2.65 15.56
N VAL A 6 -25.21 2.93 16.17
CA VAL A 6 -26.30 3.70 15.54
C VAL A 6 -25.89 5.15 15.27
N ILE A 7 -25.13 5.77 16.17
CA ILE A 7 -24.63 7.14 15.98
C ILE A 7 -23.59 7.18 14.84
N ILE A 8 -22.67 6.23 14.78
CA ILE A 8 -21.66 6.13 13.71
C ILE A 8 -22.34 5.94 12.34
N LEU A 9 -23.34 5.05 12.27
CA LEU A 9 -24.11 4.82 11.05
C LEU A 9 -24.86 6.08 10.58
N LEU A 10 -25.43 6.85 11.51
CA LEU A 10 -26.11 8.11 11.21
C LEU A 10 -25.17 9.19 10.66
N VAL A 11 -23.94 9.26 11.18
CA VAL A 11 -22.91 10.19 10.68
C VAL A 11 -22.47 9.80 9.26
N VAL A 12 -22.23 8.51 9.02
CA VAL A 12 -21.90 7.99 7.67
C VAL A 12 -23.03 8.29 6.68
N PHE A 13 -24.28 8.11 7.08
CA PHE A 13 -25.44 8.37 6.23
C PHE A 13 -25.60 9.87 5.89
N MET A 14 -25.29 10.77 6.82
CA MET A 14 -25.26 12.21 6.54
C MET A 14 -24.16 12.61 5.56
N VAL A 15 -22.97 12.02 5.66
CA VAL A 15 -21.85 12.28 4.73
C VAL A 15 -22.22 11.83 3.31
N VAL A 16 -22.87 10.67 3.16
CA VAL A 16 -23.32 10.16 1.86
C VAL A 16 -24.43 11.02 1.25
N ALA A 17 -25.31 11.60 2.08
CA ALA A 17 -26.41 12.45 1.60
C ALA A 17 -25.94 13.80 1.03
N VAL A 18 -24.80 14.33 1.48
CA VAL A 18 -24.23 15.59 0.99
C VAL A 18 -23.57 15.44 -0.39
N GLY A 19 -23.15 14.23 -0.78
CA GLY A 19 -22.56 13.96 -2.11
C GLY A 19 -23.57 13.68 -3.23
N GLY A 20 -24.87 13.65 -2.94
CA GLY A 20 -25.89 13.07 -3.83
C GLY A 20 -26.59 14.00 -4.82
N CYS A 21 -26.30 15.31 -4.85
CA CYS A 21 -27.00 16.22 -5.77
C CYS A 21 -26.07 17.35 -6.28
N GLY A 22 -25.53 17.16 -7.49
CA GLY A 22 -25.36 18.23 -8.49
C GLY A 22 -24.46 19.45 -8.20
N ALA A 23 -23.75 19.55 -7.08
CA ALA A 23 -22.83 20.66 -6.81
C ALA A 23 -21.40 20.33 -7.27
N LYS A 24 -21.21 20.28 -8.59
CA LYS A 24 -19.88 20.37 -9.19
C LYS A 24 -19.45 21.83 -9.20
N GLU A 25 -19.04 22.37 -8.06
CA GLU A 25 -18.39 23.68 -7.99
C GLU A 25 -17.05 23.59 -7.29
N ARG A 26 -16.06 24.17 -7.97
CA ARG A 26 -14.66 24.23 -7.62
C ARG A 26 -14.48 25.12 -6.38
N MET A 27 -14.69 24.56 -5.20
CA MET A 27 -14.16 25.10 -3.95
C MET A 27 -12.88 24.34 -3.64
N GLU A 28 -11.77 25.07 -3.66
CA GLU A 28 -10.41 24.71 -3.23
C GLU A 28 -10.31 23.32 -2.59
N GLU A 29 -10.04 22.31 -3.43
CA GLU A 29 -9.86 20.90 -3.06
C GLU A 29 -8.90 20.78 -1.85
N LYS A 30 -7.83 21.59 -1.89
CA LYS A 30 -6.83 21.73 -0.83
C LYS A 30 -7.35 22.27 0.51
N VAL A 31 -8.33 23.18 0.50
CA VAL A 31 -8.93 23.74 1.74
C VAL A 31 -9.92 22.76 2.36
N ALA A 32 -10.66 22.01 1.54
CA ALA A 32 -11.52 20.94 2.03
C ALA A 32 -10.68 19.79 2.62
N GLU A 33 -9.61 19.36 1.93
CA GLU A 33 -8.69 18.32 2.39
C GLU A 33 -8.04 18.69 3.72
N SER A 34 -7.41 19.88 3.83
CA SER A 34 -6.76 20.31 5.08
C SER A 34 -7.71 20.41 6.27
N VAL A 35 -8.98 20.75 6.05
CA VAL A 35 -10.00 20.75 7.13
C VAL A 35 -10.36 19.33 7.55
N VAL A 36 -10.53 18.41 6.60
CA VAL A 36 -10.82 17.00 6.88
C VAL A 36 -9.64 16.31 7.57
N GLU A 37 -8.40 16.51 7.07
CA GLU A 37 -7.17 16.06 7.71
C GLU A 37 -7.06 16.58 9.14
N GLY A 38 -7.29 17.88 9.36
CA GLY A 38 -7.23 18.50 10.68
C GLY A 38 -8.27 17.95 11.66
N LEU A 39 -9.43 17.52 11.18
CA LEU A 39 -10.47 16.88 12.00
C LEU A 39 -10.13 15.41 12.30
N ILE A 40 -9.64 14.66 11.31
CA ILE A 40 -9.24 13.26 11.48
C ILE A 40 -8.04 13.17 12.43
N ASN A 41 -7.00 13.98 12.22
CA ASN A 41 -5.81 14.01 13.09
C ASN A 41 -6.15 14.35 14.55
N LYS A 42 -7.19 15.18 14.78
CA LYS A 42 -7.72 15.44 16.13
C LYS A 42 -8.54 14.27 16.70
N ALA A 43 -9.20 13.48 15.87
CA ALA A 43 -10.00 12.33 16.27
C ALA A 43 -9.16 11.09 16.60
N VAL A 44 -7.95 10.96 16.04
CA VAL A 44 -6.99 9.89 16.37
C VAL A 44 -6.11 10.21 17.59
N ASP A 45 -6.47 11.21 18.41
CA ASP A 45 -5.74 11.66 19.62
C ASP A 45 -4.22 11.91 19.38
N GLY A 46 -3.81 12.23 18.15
CA GLY A 46 -2.41 12.42 17.78
C GLY A 46 -1.56 11.15 17.73
N GLU A 47 -2.19 9.97 17.65
CA GLU A 47 -1.49 8.68 17.55
C GLU A 47 -1.09 8.29 16.11
N GLY A 48 -1.60 9.01 15.11
CA GLY A 48 -1.15 8.90 13.71
C GLY A 48 -1.42 10.19 12.93
N LYS A 49 -0.66 10.40 11.86
CA LYS A 49 -0.84 11.51 10.91
C LYS A 49 -1.48 10.98 9.64
N VAL A 50 -2.66 11.51 9.30
CA VAL A 50 -3.36 11.22 8.05
C VAL A 50 -3.12 12.38 7.07
N ASP A 51 -2.64 12.04 5.88
CA ASP A 51 -2.45 12.94 4.75
C ASP A 51 -3.35 12.47 3.57
N LEU A 52 -4.15 13.39 3.04
CA LEU A 52 -5.08 13.17 1.93
C LEU A 52 -4.58 13.95 0.70
N ASP A 53 -4.46 13.26 -0.42
CA ASP A 53 -4.01 13.85 -1.69
C ASP A 53 -4.86 13.25 -2.82
N GLY A 54 -6.02 13.89 -3.10
CA GLY A 54 -7.02 13.36 -4.02
C GLY A 54 -7.54 11.99 -3.60
N ASP A 55 -7.27 10.96 -4.43
CA ASP A 55 -7.69 9.57 -4.18
C ASP A 55 -6.69 8.78 -3.29
N LYS A 56 -5.57 9.38 -2.88
CA LYS A 56 -4.55 8.75 -2.02
C LYS A 56 -4.82 9.07 -0.56
N VAL A 57 -4.84 8.04 0.28
CA VAL A 57 -4.91 8.17 1.73
C VAL A 57 -3.64 7.59 2.35
N SER A 58 -2.86 8.42 3.02
CA SER A 58 -1.64 8.00 3.72
C SER A 58 -1.79 8.16 5.24
N ILE A 59 -1.35 7.17 6.00
CA ILE A 59 -1.37 7.13 7.47
C ILE A 59 0.04 6.82 7.95
N LYS A 60 0.60 7.68 8.80
CA LYS A 60 1.89 7.43 9.46
C LYS A 60 1.67 7.20 10.95
N GLY A 61 2.09 6.03 11.43
CA GLY A 61 2.15 5.67 12.84
C GLY A 61 3.38 6.26 13.54
N LYS A 62 3.41 6.23 14.88
CA LYS A 62 4.56 6.72 15.68
C LYS A 62 5.81 5.85 15.53
N ASP A 63 5.65 4.59 15.16
CA ASP A 63 6.71 3.57 15.12
C ASP A 63 7.37 3.46 13.73
N GLY A 64 7.22 4.48 12.87
CA GLY A 64 7.78 4.49 11.51
C GLY A 64 6.94 3.74 10.48
N GLU A 65 5.82 3.14 10.89
CA GLU A 65 4.86 2.51 9.98
C GLU A 65 4.18 3.55 9.08
N GLU A 66 4.13 3.26 7.79
CA GLU A 66 3.51 4.06 6.76
C GLU A 66 2.55 3.19 5.95
N PHE A 67 1.29 3.56 5.95
CA PHE A 67 0.22 2.89 5.22
C PHE A 67 -0.31 3.86 4.17
N SER A 68 -0.33 3.47 2.90
CA SER A 68 -0.90 4.26 1.81
C SER A 68 -1.86 3.42 0.98
N PHE A 69 -3.06 3.97 0.75
CA PHE A 69 -4.12 3.36 -0.06
C PHE A 69 -4.43 4.27 -1.26
N GLY A 70 -4.68 3.68 -2.43
CA GLY A 70 -4.92 4.42 -3.67
C GLY A 70 -3.64 4.65 -4.48
N ALA A 71 -3.66 5.53 -5.48
CA ALA A 71 -2.49 5.84 -6.30
C ALA A 71 -1.33 6.31 -5.41
N ALA A 72 -0.38 5.43 -5.15
CA ALA A 72 0.71 5.63 -4.21
C ALA A 72 2.05 5.62 -4.94
N GLU A 73 3.11 5.96 -4.22
CA GLU A 73 4.49 5.86 -4.70
C GLU A 73 5.19 4.68 -4.03
N TRP A 74 6.29 4.21 -4.62
CA TRP A 74 7.13 3.22 -3.98
C TRP A 74 7.76 3.82 -2.71
N PRO A 75 7.65 3.18 -1.53
CA PRO A 75 8.19 3.78 -0.30
C PRO A 75 9.72 3.92 -0.34
N GLU A 76 10.24 5.11 -0.02
CA GLU A 76 11.68 5.42 -0.04
C GLU A 76 12.40 5.13 1.30
N SER A 77 11.66 4.60 2.27
CA SER A 77 12.10 4.38 3.66
C SER A 77 11.82 2.95 4.13
N GLY A 78 12.23 2.61 5.36
CA GLY A 78 11.93 1.33 5.99
C GLY A 78 12.45 0.11 5.22
N ALA A 79 11.67 -0.96 5.26
CA ALA A 79 11.94 -2.25 4.65
C ALA A 79 11.95 -2.19 3.12
N ALA A 80 11.07 -1.38 2.51
CA ALA A 80 11.01 -1.21 1.05
C ALA A 80 12.34 -0.70 0.45
N LYS A 81 13.16 0.02 1.22
CA LYS A 81 14.49 0.48 0.80
C LYS A 81 15.53 -0.65 0.68
N GLN A 82 15.27 -1.81 1.28
CA GLN A 82 16.18 -2.96 1.26
C GLN A 82 16.09 -3.79 -0.02
N ILE A 83 15.10 -3.52 -0.86
CA ILE A 83 14.86 -4.18 -2.15
C ILE A 83 14.91 -3.15 -3.30
N PRO A 84 15.29 -3.56 -4.52
CA PRO A 84 15.16 -2.72 -5.70
C PRO A 84 13.71 -2.26 -5.89
N GLN A 85 13.54 -1.10 -6.50
CA GLN A 85 12.21 -0.60 -6.88
C GLN A 85 11.79 -1.21 -8.21
N LEU A 86 10.59 -1.79 -8.26
CA LEU A 86 9.93 -2.10 -9.52
C LEU A 86 9.40 -0.79 -10.13
N SER A 87 10.15 -0.23 -11.08
CA SER A 87 9.85 1.08 -11.69
C SER A 87 8.73 1.04 -12.73
N GLN A 88 8.39 -0.14 -13.24
CA GLN A 88 7.32 -0.32 -14.22
C GLN A 88 5.99 -0.61 -13.51
N GLY A 89 4.89 -0.16 -14.12
CA GLY A 89 3.55 -0.27 -13.55
C GLY A 89 3.15 0.92 -12.69
N THR A 90 2.13 0.74 -11.86
CA THR A 90 1.59 1.77 -10.96
C THR A 90 1.34 1.18 -9.59
N VAL A 91 1.92 1.78 -8.54
CA VAL A 91 1.64 1.37 -7.16
C VAL A 91 0.23 1.80 -6.79
N VAL A 92 -0.62 0.85 -6.40
CA VAL A 92 -2.02 1.09 -6.03
C VAL A 92 -2.28 0.93 -4.52
N SER A 93 -1.30 0.37 -3.81
CA SER A 93 -1.31 0.27 -2.35
C SER A 93 0.10 -0.05 -1.85
N ALA A 94 0.48 0.54 -0.72
CA ALA A 94 1.74 0.23 -0.07
C ALA A 94 1.59 0.28 1.45
N MET A 95 2.09 -0.75 2.13
CA MET A 95 2.22 -0.84 3.57
C MET A 95 3.71 -1.04 3.86
N ASN A 96 4.30 -0.19 4.69
CA ASN A 96 5.74 -0.20 4.93
C ASN A 96 6.04 0.10 6.39
N SER A 97 7.06 -0.54 6.93
CA SER A 97 7.64 -0.26 8.24
C SER A 97 9.14 -0.53 8.18
N ASP A 98 9.86 -0.40 9.28
CA ASP A 98 11.27 -0.81 9.33
C ASP A 98 11.48 -2.32 9.20
N GLN A 99 10.46 -3.14 9.47
CA GLN A 99 10.59 -4.60 9.51
C GLN A 99 9.96 -5.32 8.32
N PHE A 100 8.94 -4.73 7.68
CA PHE A 100 8.24 -5.38 6.58
C PHE A 100 7.69 -4.36 5.60
N CYS A 101 7.47 -4.79 4.36
CA CYS A 101 6.67 -4.04 3.41
C CYS A 101 5.78 -4.96 2.57
N VAL A 102 4.62 -4.45 2.19
CA VAL A 102 3.70 -5.02 1.21
C VAL A 102 3.41 -3.96 0.17
N ILE A 103 3.73 -4.22 -1.10
CA ILE A 103 3.54 -3.26 -2.20
C ILE A 103 2.72 -3.95 -3.28
N ILE A 104 1.63 -3.32 -3.69
CA ILE A 104 0.74 -3.82 -4.73
C ILE A 104 0.84 -2.89 -5.93
N LEU A 105 1.17 -3.46 -7.08
CA LEU A 105 1.28 -2.76 -8.35
C LEU A 105 0.31 -3.34 -9.38
N GLU A 106 -0.14 -2.51 -10.29
CA GLU A 106 -0.89 -2.90 -11.48
C GLU A 106 -0.14 -2.45 -12.75
N LYS A 107 -0.57 -2.98 -13.90
CA LYS A 107 -0.03 -2.63 -15.23
C LYS A 107 1.46 -2.97 -15.37
N VAL A 108 1.90 -4.04 -14.71
CA VAL A 108 3.26 -4.57 -14.86
C VAL A 108 3.24 -5.60 -15.98
N GLU A 109 4.05 -5.43 -17.01
CA GLU A 109 4.15 -6.44 -18.07
C GLU A 109 4.97 -7.64 -17.59
N SER A 110 4.73 -8.81 -18.20
CA SER A 110 5.41 -10.05 -17.79
C SER A 110 6.93 -9.97 -17.91
N GLU A 111 7.44 -9.21 -18.88
CA GLU A 111 8.87 -9.02 -19.10
C GLU A 111 9.49 -8.15 -17.99
N ASP A 112 8.78 -7.11 -17.54
CA ASP A 112 9.21 -6.24 -16.46
C ASP A 112 9.26 -6.98 -15.13
N PHE A 113 8.24 -7.81 -14.86
CA PHE A 113 8.22 -8.67 -13.68
C PHE A 113 9.38 -9.69 -13.72
N ALA A 114 9.65 -10.29 -14.88
CA ALA A 114 10.75 -11.23 -15.03
C ALA A 114 12.12 -10.56 -14.76
N GLN A 115 12.33 -9.33 -15.27
CA GLN A 115 13.53 -8.57 -14.97
C GLN A 115 13.66 -8.27 -13.48
N TYR A 116 12.57 -7.83 -12.84
CA TYR A 116 12.55 -7.53 -11.42
C TYR A 116 12.83 -8.75 -10.54
N LEU A 117 12.30 -9.92 -10.91
CA LEU A 117 12.61 -11.19 -10.25
C LEU A 117 14.13 -11.48 -10.28
N GLU A 118 14.78 -11.26 -11.42
CA GLU A 118 16.23 -11.46 -11.54
C GLU A 118 17.03 -10.44 -10.70
N GLU A 119 16.57 -9.19 -10.59
CA GLU A 119 17.17 -8.20 -9.69
C GLU A 119 17.05 -8.62 -8.21
N ILE A 120 15.90 -9.16 -7.82
CA ILE A 120 15.68 -9.72 -6.48
C ILE A 120 16.60 -10.91 -6.21
N LYS A 121 16.72 -11.84 -7.16
CA LYS A 121 17.65 -12.98 -7.05
C LYS A 121 19.10 -12.49 -6.93
N ALA A 122 19.49 -11.47 -7.69
CA ALA A 122 20.83 -10.87 -7.62
C ALA A 122 21.15 -10.20 -6.27
N GLN A 123 20.13 -9.80 -5.50
CA GLN A 123 20.28 -9.27 -4.13
C GLN A 123 20.48 -10.37 -3.06
N GLY A 124 20.50 -11.63 -3.46
CA GLY A 124 20.77 -12.78 -2.59
C GLY A 124 19.52 -13.49 -2.08
N PHE A 125 18.32 -13.13 -2.53
CA PHE A 125 17.08 -13.85 -2.22
C PHE A 125 17.01 -15.15 -3.03
N THR A 126 17.84 -16.13 -2.65
CA THR A 126 17.96 -17.41 -3.36
C THR A 126 17.93 -18.62 -2.42
N ASN A 127 17.96 -18.39 -1.10
CA ASN A 127 17.96 -19.48 -0.12
C ASN A 127 16.54 -20.00 0.10
N ASP A 128 16.41 -21.32 0.29
CA ASP A 128 15.14 -22.01 0.52
C ASP A 128 14.04 -21.61 -0.48
N SER A 129 14.44 -21.33 -1.73
CA SER A 129 13.54 -20.76 -2.71
C SER A 129 12.49 -21.76 -3.16
N TYR A 130 11.26 -21.31 -3.32
CA TYR A 130 10.16 -22.07 -3.88
C TYR A 130 9.40 -21.22 -4.90
N GLU A 131 9.16 -21.80 -6.07
CA GLU A 131 8.39 -21.19 -7.14
C GLU A 131 7.08 -21.97 -7.34
N PHE A 132 5.99 -21.25 -7.56
CA PHE A 132 4.71 -21.83 -7.94
C PHE A 132 4.24 -21.19 -9.24
N THR A 133 3.68 -21.98 -10.13
CA THR A 133 3.09 -21.51 -11.37
C THR A 133 1.79 -22.24 -11.62
N SER A 134 0.77 -21.46 -11.95
CA SER A 134 -0.54 -21.90 -12.42
C SER A 134 -0.95 -21.05 -13.63
N ASP A 135 -2.12 -21.28 -14.20
CA ASP A 135 -2.57 -20.68 -15.47
C ASP A 135 -2.23 -19.18 -15.59
N SER A 136 -2.67 -18.37 -14.64
CA SER A 136 -2.41 -16.92 -14.65
C SER A 136 -1.44 -16.45 -13.57
N ILE A 137 -1.24 -17.24 -12.50
CA ILE A 137 -0.48 -16.84 -11.32
C ILE A 137 0.91 -17.49 -11.30
N TYR A 138 1.93 -16.66 -11.18
CA TYR A 138 3.28 -17.04 -10.80
C TYR A 138 3.59 -16.51 -9.39
N SER A 139 4.26 -17.29 -8.55
CA SER A 139 4.81 -16.78 -7.30
C SER A 139 6.22 -17.31 -7.02
N TYR A 140 7.02 -16.46 -6.37
CA TYR A 140 8.39 -16.72 -5.98
C TYR A 140 8.55 -16.41 -4.50
N ASN A 141 9.05 -17.35 -3.72
CA ASN A 141 9.35 -17.16 -2.31
C ASN A 141 10.80 -17.53 -2.08
N ALA A 142 11.54 -16.71 -1.35
CA ALA A 142 12.93 -17.00 -1.01
C ALA A 142 13.37 -16.24 0.24
N SER A 143 14.47 -16.69 0.81
CA SER A 143 15.17 -16.01 1.91
C SER A 143 16.51 -15.49 1.43
N LYS A 144 16.98 -14.39 2.03
CA LYS A 144 18.35 -13.87 1.86
C LYS A 144 19.28 -14.40 2.94
N ASP A 145 18.75 -14.54 4.15
CA ASP A 145 19.40 -15.11 5.34
C ASP A 145 18.33 -15.71 6.26
N GLU A 146 18.69 -16.12 7.47
CA GLU A 146 17.78 -16.76 8.43
C GLU A 146 16.59 -15.88 8.83
N ASN A 147 16.73 -14.56 8.71
CA ASN A 147 15.76 -13.59 9.22
C ASN A 147 15.02 -12.86 8.10
N THR A 148 15.59 -12.76 6.90
CA THR A 148 15.09 -11.90 5.83
C THR A 148 14.46 -12.71 4.71
N LYS A 149 13.18 -12.46 4.42
CA LYS A 149 12.39 -13.19 3.42
C LYS A 149 11.68 -12.27 2.45
N ILE A 150 11.44 -12.79 1.25
CA ILE A 150 10.65 -12.14 0.21
C ILE A 150 9.65 -13.11 -0.41
N SER A 151 8.48 -12.60 -0.74
CA SER A 151 7.44 -13.28 -1.52
C SER A 151 6.96 -12.34 -2.62
N LEU A 152 7.06 -12.79 -3.87
CA LEU A 152 6.57 -12.09 -5.05
C LEU A 152 5.41 -12.91 -5.63
N THR A 153 4.32 -12.24 -5.99
CA THR A 153 3.24 -12.84 -6.78
C THR A 153 2.99 -11.98 -8.00
N TYR A 154 2.87 -12.61 -9.17
CA TYR A 154 2.48 -11.98 -10.42
C TYR A 154 1.24 -12.68 -10.98
N ASP A 155 0.21 -11.89 -11.28
CA ASP A 155 -0.98 -12.31 -11.98
C ASP A 155 -0.96 -11.74 -13.40
N SER A 156 -0.77 -12.62 -14.38
CA SER A 156 -0.69 -12.24 -15.80
C SER A 156 -2.02 -11.81 -16.41
N GLU A 157 -3.17 -12.18 -15.83
CA GLU A 157 -4.47 -11.73 -16.30
C GLU A 157 -4.74 -10.29 -15.90
N SER A 158 -4.50 -9.95 -14.63
CA SER A 158 -4.68 -8.59 -14.11
C SER A 158 -3.46 -7.69 -14.33
N LYS A 159 -2.32 -8.25 -14.74
CA LYS A 159 -1.01 -7.58 -14.74
C LYS A 159 -0.65 -7.01 -13.37
N GLY A 160 -1.08 -7.72 -12.33
CA GLY A 160 -0.93 -7.36 -10.93
C GLY A 160 0.33 -7.97 -10.34
N VAL A 161 1.08 -7.19 -9.57
CA VAL A 161 2.23 -7.66 -8.79
C VAL A 161 1.99 -7.37 -7.32
N THR A 162 2.24 -8.36 -6.47
CA THR A 162 2.34 -8.16 -5.01
C THR A 162 3.76 -8.49 -4.58
N VAL A 163 4.41 -7.54 -3.91
CA VAL A 163 5.72 -7.70 -3.28
C VAL A 163 5.51 -7.72 -1.77
N ASN A 164 5.92 -8.80 -1.11
CA ASN A 164 6.01 -8.87 0.34
C ASN A 164 7.47 -9.08 0.73
N TYR A 165 7.96 -8.31 1.69
CA TYR A 165 9.28 -8.45 2.28
C TYR A 165 9.14 -8.38 3.79
N GLU A 166 9.88 -9.20 4.52
CA GLU A 166 9.88 -9.21 5.98
C GLU A 166 11.25 -9.53 6.58
N ILE A 167 11.51 -8.95 7.76
CA ILE A 167 12.66 -9.23 8.62
C ILE A 167 12.11 -9.78 9.95
N SER A 168 12.34 -11.07 10.18
CA SER A 168 12.05 -11.75 11.45
C SER A 168 13.05 -11.31 12.53
N GLN A 169 12.58 -11.19 13.78
CA GLN A 169 13.42 -10.94 14.96
C GLN A 169 13.74 -12.23 15.71
#